data_AF-A0A7S2MUG8-F1
#
_entry.id   AF-A0A7S2MUG8-F1
#
_cell.length_a   1.000
_cell.length_b   1.000
_cell.length_c   1.000
_cell.angle_alpha   90.00
_cell.angle_beta   90.00
_cell.angle_gamma   90.00
#
_symmetry.space_group_name_H-M   'P 1'
#
loop_
_entity.id
_entity.type
_entity.pdbx_description
1 polymer ?
#
loop_
_entity_poly.entity_id
_entity_poly.type
_entity_poly.pdbx_seq_one_letter_code
_entity_poly.pdbx_strand_id
1 'polypeptide(L)'
;IGPIVLQSRNEMNEPEPSWPSLPWMKPPLPKVTSMVDGVEDAVTGAFVTILTRSFEGQSTGDDDQKEELQPLLDMLQHSEYPNVKHGVNSEGIVEVRARKDIEAGSELFNQYRGEEEMNMPYHRFFTRFGFVPGVMEPVTELLEEKSTIFFARKQEV
;
A
#
# COMPACT_ATOMS: atom_id res chain seq x y z
N ILE A 1 -3.10 -16.72 9.86
CA ILE A 1 -4.43 -16.12 9.57
C ILE A 1 -5.44 -16.77 10.49
N GLY A 2 -6.13 -16.00 11.33
CA GLY A 2 -7.05 -16.54 12.33
C GLY A 2 -8.31 -17.20 11.72
N PRO A 3 -9.00 -18.10 12.44
CA PRO A 3 -10.14 -18.87 11.94
C PRO A 3 -11.29 -17.98 11.42
N ILE A 4 -11.49 -16.81 12.01
CA ILE A 4 -12.55 -15.87 11.64
C ILE A 4 -12.19 -15.09 10.38
N VAL A 5 -10.91 -14.82 10.14
CA VAL A 5 -10.44 -14.22 8.87
C VAL A 5 -10.58 -15.24 7.74
N LEU A 6 -10.32 -16.52 8.00
CA LEU A 6 -10.61 -17.59 7.05
C LEU A 6 -12.13 -17.70 6.79
N GLN A 7 -12.96 -17.58 7.82
CA GLN A 7 -14.41 -17.61 7.69
C GLN A 7 -14.96 -16.42 6.89
N SER A 8 -14.47 -15.19 7.13
CA SER A 8 -14.90 -14.01 6.36
C SER A 8 -14.41 -14.02 4.92
N ARG A 9 -13.27 -14.67 4.66
CA ARG A 9 -12.72 -14.91 3.31
C ARG A 9 -13.34 -16.13 2.62
N ASN A 10 -14.22 -16.87 3.30
CA ASN A 10 -14.80 -18.12 2.82
C ASN A 10 -13.73 -19.20 2.50
N GLU A 11 -12.58 -19.11 3.18
CA GLU A 11 -11.40 -19.99 3.07
C GLU A 11 -11.36 -21.03 4.21
N MET A 12 -12.39 -21.08 5.06
CA MET A 12 -12.49 -22.07 6.11
C MET A 12 -12.93 -23.39 5.48
N ASN A 13 -12.11 -24.44 5.59
CA ASN A 13 -12.54 -25.79 5.23
C ASN A 13 -13.78 -26.14 6.05
N GLU A 14 -14.92 -26.33 5.39
CA GLU A 14 -16.13 -26.77 6.08
C GLU A 14 -15.83 -28.11 6.76
N PRO A 15 -16.10 -28.26 8.07
CA PRO A 15 -15.99 -29.56 8.70
C PRO A 15 -16.97 -30.50 8.01
N GLU A 16 -16.50 -31.70 7.64
CA GLU A 16 -17.36 -32.70 7.02
C GLU A 16 -18.62 -32.91 7.87
N PRO A 17 -19.83 -32.87 7.26
CA PRO A 17 -21.06 -32.92 8.01
C PRO A 17 -21.20 -34.25 8.72
N SER A 18 -21.09 -34.25 10.05
CA SER A 18 -21.48 -35.38 10.87
C SER A 18 -23.00 -35.56 10.77
N TRP A 19 -23.43 -36.64 10.12
CA TRP A 19 -24.84 -36.98 9.90
C TRP A 19 -25.66 -37.02 11.20
N PRO A 20 -26.94 -36.54 11.24
CA PRO A 20 -27.69 -35.84 10.19
C PRO A 20 -27.90 -34.35 10.55
N SER A 21 -27.10 -33.45 9.97
CA SER A 21 -27.40 -32.02 9.97
C SER A 21 -28.39 -31.72 8.84
N LEU A 22 -29.58 -31.21 9.18
CA LEU A 22 -30.59 -30.83 8.19
C LEU A 22 -30.15 -29.54 7.44
N PRO A 23 -30.52 -29.37 6.15
CA PRO A 23 -30.06 -28.24 5.32
C PRO A 23 -30.37 -26.84 5.86
N TRP A 24 -31.37 -26.72 6.75
CA TRP A 24 -31.78 -25.47 7.39
C TRP A 24 -31.24 -25.30 8.82
N MET A 25 -30.55 -26.30 9.36
CA MET A 25 -29.86 -26.20 10.64
C MET A 25 -28.52 -25.50 10.40
N LYS A 26 -28.53 -24.18 10.52
CA LYS A 26 -27.26 -23.44 10.65
C LYS A 26 -26.61 -23.88 11.97
N PRO A 27 -25.36 -24.38 11.96
CA PRO A 27 -24.67 -24.68 13.19
C PRO A 27 -24.68 -23.43 14.08
N PRO A 28 -24.84 -23.57 15.41
CA PRO A 28 -24.80 -22.44 16.31
C PRO A 28 -23.46 -21.72 16.11
N LEU A 29 -23.52 -20.42 15.80
CA LEU A 29 -22.32 -19.61 15.66
C LEU A 29 -21.53 -19.70 16.97
N PRO A 30 -20.21 -20.02 16.91
CA PRO A 30 -19.40 -20.06 18.11
C PRO A 30 -19.50 -18.70 18.80
N LYS A 31 -19.81 -18.70 20.10
CA LYS A 31 -19.85 -17.47 20.91
C LYS A 31 -18.43 -16.88 20.93
N VAL A 32 -18.25 -15.75 20.27
CA VAL A 32 -17.01 -14.99 20.26
C VAL A 32 -16.74 -14.53 21.69
N THR A 33 -15.78 -15.17 22.36
CA THR A 33 -15.46 -14.96 23.78
C THR A 33 -14.10 -14.30 23.97
N SER A 34 -13.29 -14.21 22.92
CA SER A 34 -11.98 -13.54 22.91
C SER A 34 -11.87 -12.63 21.69
N MET A 35 -10.97 -11.63 21.77
CA MET A 35 -10.55 -10.90 20.59
C MET A 35 -10.10 -11.89 19.51
N VAL A 36 -10.46 -11.58 18.27
CA VAL A 36 -10.09 -12.41 17.12
C VAL A 36 -8.59 -12.29 16.91
N ASP A 37 -7.90 -13.41 17.00
CA ASP A 37 -6.45 -13.46 16.85
C ASP A 37 -6.05 -12.97 15.44
N GLY A 38 -5.10 -12.02 15.39
CA GLY A 38 -4.62 -11.41 14.15
C GLY A 38 -5.42 -10.21 13.61
N VAL A 39 -6.39 -9.67 14.36
CA VAL A 39 -7.05 -8.40 13.98
C VAL A 39 -6.06 -7.24 13.97
N GLU A 40 -5.16 -7.17 14.96
CA GLU A 40 -4.14 -6.12 15.03
C GLU A 40 -3.22 -6.15 13.80
N ASP A 41 -2.78 -7.34 13.39
CA ASP A 41 -1.97 -7.53 12.18
C ASP A 41 -2.73 -7.14 10.92
N ALA A 42 -4.02 -7.51 10.83
CA ALA A 42 -4.86 -7.18 9.68
C ALA A 42 -5.11 -5.67 9.56
N VAL A 43 -5.36 -5.00 10.69
CA VAL A 43 -5.51 -3.54 10.75
C VAL A 43 -4.19 -2.86 10.36
N THR A 44 -3.07 -3.31 10.93
CA THR A 44 -1.74 -2.79 10.59
C THR A 44 -1.44 -2.95 9.10
N GLY A 45 -1.70 -4.14 8.54
CA GLY A 45 -1.53 -4.42 7.12
C GLY A 45 -2.41 -3.54 6.23
N ALA A 46 -3.66 -3.27 6.64
CA ALA A 46 -4.55 -2.36 5.92
C ALA A 46 -4.01 -0.92 5.90
N PHE A 47 -3.54 -0.41 7.04
CA PHE A 47 -2.93 0.92 7.11
C PHE A 47 -1.66 1.02 6.28
N VAL A 48 -0.76 0.03 6.37
CA VAL A 48 0.46 -0.02 5.55
C VAL A 48 0.11 -0.05 4.07
N THR A 49 -0.89 -0.84 3.66
CA THR A 49 -1.33 -0.92 2.26
C THR A 49 -1.86 0.43 1.78
N ILE A 50 -2.72 1.08 2.55
CA ILE A 50 -3.28 2.39 2.19
C ILE A 50 -2.15 3.42 2.08
N LEU A 51 -1.25 3.52 3.07
CA LEU A 51 -0.17 4.52 3.07
C LEU A 51 0.81 4.34 1.91
N THR A 52 1.14 3.09 1.58
CA THR A 52 2.19 2.77 0.59
C THR A 52 1.67 2.67 -0.84
N ARG A 53 0.36 2.44 -1.05
CA ARG A 53 -0.25 2.18 -2.37
C ARG A 53 -1.38 3.14 -2.75
N SER A 54 -1.73 4.10 -1.90
CA SER A 54 -2.66 5.18 -2.28
C SER A 54 -1.93 6.27 -3.07
N PHE A 55 -2.53 6.69 -4.18
CA PHE A 55 -2.02 7.78 -5.01
C PHE A 55 -3.02 8.93 -5.02
N GLU A 56 -2.54 10.16 -5.19
CA GLU A 56 -3.43 11.30 -5.42
C GLU A 56 -4.17 11.11 -6.75
N GLY A 57 -5.49 10.97 -6.67
CA GLY A 57 -6.37 10.91 -7.81
C GLY A 57 -6.35 12.23 -8.57
N GLN A 58 -6.12 12.17 -9.88
CA GLN A 58 -6.37 13.30 -10.78
C GLN A 58 -7.89 13.40 -11.01
N SER A 59 -8.62 13.91 -10.03
CA SER A 59 -10.02 14.25 -10.23
C SER A 59 -10.13 15.43 -11.20
N THR A 60 -11.02 15.31 -12.18
CA THR A 60 -11.32 16.33 -13.21
C THR A 60 -12.15 17.51 -12.67
N GLY A 61 -12.15 17.75 -11.36
CA GLY A 61 -12.94 18.78 -10.69
C GLY A 61 -12.25 19.38 -9.46
N ASP A 62 -12.68 20.60 -9.12
CA ASP A 62 -12.11 21.50 -8.09
C ASP A 62 -12.20 21.02 -6.62
N ASP A 63 -12.59 19.77 -6.35
CA ASP A 63 -12.78 19.27 -4.98
C ASP A 63 -11.65 18.30 -4.60
N ASP A 64 -10.92 18.70 -3.54
CA ASP A 64 -10.00 17.94 -2.67
C ASP A 64 -9.27 16.74 -3.30
N GLN A 65 -7.93 16.83 -3.34
CA GLN A 65 -7.04 15.72 -3.70
C GLN A 65 -7.40 14.45 -2.90
N LYS A 66 -8.16 13.55 -3.51
CA LYS A 66 -8.53 12.26 -2.91
C LYS A 66 -7.44 11.25 -3.18
N GLU A 67 -7.02 10.56 -2.14
CA GLU A 67 -6.12 9.42 -2.29
C GLU A 67 -6.92 8.17 -2.67
N GLU A 68 -6.51 7.50 -3.74
CA GLU A 68 -7.22 6.34 -4.29
C GLU A 68 -6.25 5.18 -4.50
N LEU A 69 -6.75 3.96 -4.28
CA LEU A 69 -6.04 2.74 -4.66
C LEU A 69 -6.29 2.49 -6.14
N GLN A 70 -5.22 2.50 -6.94
CA GLN A 70 -5.28 2.28 -8.37
C GLN A 70 -4.60 0.94 -8.71
N PRO A 71 -5.38 -0.15 -8.88
CA PRO A 71 -4.84 -1.45 -9.23
C PRO A 71 -3.99 -1.36 -10.51
N LEU A 72 -2.91 -2.15 -10.57
CA LEU A 72 -1.90 -2.17 -11.63
C LEU A 72 -0.91 -1.00 -11.56
N LEU A 73 -1.38 0.23 -11.31
CA LEU A 73 -0.47 1.36 -11.11
C LEU A 73 0.33 1.19 -9.83
N ASP A 74 -0.33 0.66 -8.79
CA ASP A 74 0.24 0.32 -7.50
C ASP A 74 1.38 -0.70 -7.57
N MET A 75 1.47 -1.51 -8.63
CA MET A 75 2.54 -2.48 -8.82
C MET A 75 3.82 -1.87 -9.41
N LEU A 76 3.74 -0.69 -10.03
CA LEU A 76 4.90 -0.02 -10.61
C LEU A 76 5.79 0.57 -9.52
N GLN A 77 7.11 0.44 -9.65
CA GLN A 77 8.05 0.99 -8.69
C GLN A 77 8.30 2.48 -8.91
N HIS A 78 8.75 3.16 -7.86
CA HIS A 78 9.12 4.56 -7.93
C HIS A 78 10.44 4.77 -8.69
N SER A 79 10.48 5.78 -9.54
CA SER A 79 11.70 6.44 -9.99
C SER A 79 11.46 7.94 -10.13
N GLU A 80 12.46 8.76 -9.82
CA GLU A 80 12.45 10.20 -10.15
C GLU A 80 12.44 10.43 -11.67
N TYR A 81 12.99 9.49 -12.44
CA TYR A 81 13.02 9.52 -13.90
C TYR A 81 12.16 8.39 -14.49
N PRO A 82 10.82 8.43 -14.29
CA PRO A 82 9.94 7.34 -14.66
C PRO A 82 9.92 7.15 -16.19
N ASN A 83 9.76 5.90 -16.62
CA ASN A 83 9.60 5.56 -18.04
C ASN A 83 8.14 5.46 -18.46
N VAL A 84 7.20 5.50 -17.51
CA VAL A 84 5.76 5.66 -17.76
C VAL A 84 5.21 6.95 -17.17
N LYS A 85 4.06 7.39 -17.69
CA LYS A 85 3.21 8.43 -17.10
C LYS A 85 1.80 7.87 -17.01
N HIS A 86 1.06 8.26 -15.98
CA HIS A 86 -0.33 7.90 -15.84
C HIS A 86 -1.22 9.15 -15.75
N GLY A 87 -2.50 8.98 -16.05
CA GLY A 87 -3.51 10.02 -15.87
C GLY A 87 -4.90 9.42 -16.04
N VAL A 88 -5.92 10.21 -15.75
CA VAL A 88 -7.32 9.79 -15.90
C VAL A 88 -7.89 10.47 -17.15
N ASN A 89 -8.50 9.69 -18.04
CA ASN A 89 -9.13 10.24 -19.22
C ASN A 89 -10.54 10.79 -18.92
N SER A 90 -11.20 11.38 -19.93
CA SER A 90 -12.54 11.95 -19.77
C SER A 90 -13.63 10.95 -19.37
N GLU A 91 -13.36 9.65 -19.50
CA GLU A 91 -14.27 8.56 -19.14
C GLU A 91 -14.00 8.03 -17.72
N GLY A 92 -13.03 8.61 -17.00
CA GLY A 92 -12.63 8.15 -15.67
C GLY A 92 -11.70 6.92 -15.70
N ILE A 93 -11.15 6.57 -16.86
CA ILE A 93 -10.25 5.42 -17.01
C ILE A 93 -8.81 5.86 -16.74
N VAL A 94 -8.11 5.11 -15.89
CA VAL A 94 -6.67 5.28 -15.67
C VAL A 94 -5.91 4.78 -16.90
N GLU A 95 -5.21 5.69 -17.56
CA GLU A 95 -4.36 5.40 -18.70
C GLU A 95 -2.89 5.46 -18.29
N VAL A 96 -2.13 4.42 -18.62
CA VAL A 96 -0.67 4.38 -18.46
C VAL A 96 -0.03 4.44 -19.84
N ARG A 97 0.83 5.43 -20.07
CA ARG A 97 1.51 5.66 -21.35
C ARG A 97 3.02 5.67 -21.16
N ALA A 98 3.75 5.10 -22.10
CA ALA A 98 5.21 5.20 -22.13
C ALA A 98 5.64 6.67 -22.33
N ARG A 99 6.66 7.11 -21.58
CA ARG A 99 7.30 8.43 -21.74
C ARG A 99 8.46 8.42 -22.72
N LYS A 100 9.05 7.25 -22.93
CA LYS A 100 10.19 6.98 -23.80
C LYS A 100 10.08 5.55 -24.32
N ASP A 101 10.92 5.19 -25.29
CA ASP A 101 11.04 3.82 -25.73
C ASP A 101 11.48 2.94 -24.55
N ILE A 102 10.82 1.79 -24.37
CA ILE A 102 11.06 0.84 -23.28
C ILE A 102 11.43 -0.49 -23.91
N GLU A 103 12.62 -0.99 -23.58
CA GLU A 103 13.09 -2.28 -24.10
C GLU A 103 12.32 -3.44 -23.45
N ALA A 104 12.10 -4.51 -24.22
CA ALA A 104 11.47 -5.72 -23.70
C ALA A 104 12.30 -6.29 -22.54
N GLY A 105 11.64 -6.61 -21.42
CA GLY A 105 12.29 -7.08 -20.20
C GLY A 105 12.80 -5.98 -19.26
N SER A 106 12.71 -4.71 -19.67
CA SER A 106 12.94 -3.59 -18.76
C SER A 106 11.76 -3.41 -17.79
N GLU A 107 12.06 -3.01 -16.56
CA GLU A 107 11.05 -2.68 -15.56
C GLU A 107 10.34 -1.37 -15.90
N LEU A 108 9.06 -1.29 -15.52
CA LEU A 108 8.23 -0.10 -15.67
C LEU A 108 8.24 0.70 -14.36
N PHE A 109 8.64 1.97 -14.46
CA PHE A 109 8.78 2.88 -13.33
C PHE A 109 7.78 4.02 -13.43
N ASN A 110 7.06 4.24 -12.34
CA ASN A 110 6.19 5.39 -12.12
C ASN A 110 6.87 6.39 -11.18
N GLN A 111 6.42 7.64 -11.16
CA GLN A 111 6.83 8.60 -10.13
C GLN A 111 5.72 8.69 -9.09
N TYR A 112 6.00 8.31 -7.85
CA TYR A 112 5.00 8.36 -6.77
C TYR A 112 4.77 9.81 -6.36
N ARG A 113 5.86 10.52 -6.07
CA ARG A 113 5.99 11.98 -5.89
C ARG A 113 7.39 12.39 -6.33
N GLY A 114 7.56 13.66 -6.72
CA GLY A 114 8.89 14.17 -7.04
C GLY A 114 9.78 14.23 -5.80
N GLU A 115 11.01 13.73 -5.90
CA GLU A 115 11.99 13.79 -4.81
C GLU A 115 12.40 15.23 -4.45
N GLU A 116 12.27 16.16 -5.41
CA GLU A 116 12.53 17.59 -5.22
C GLU A 116 11.31 18.34 -4.63
N GLU A 117 10.15 17.70 -4.45
CA GLU A 117 9.00 18.37 -3.87
C GLU A 117 9.25 18.67 -2.37
N MET A 118 9.27 19.96 -2.01
CA MET A 118 9.49 20.42 -0.61
C MET A 118 8.49 19.84 0.40
N ASN A 119 7.34 19.34 -0.06
CA ASN A 119 6.31 18.71 0.77
C ASN A 119 6.66 17.25 1.17
N MET A 120 7.62 16.61 0.49
CA MET A 120 7.95 15.18 0.63
C MET A 120 9.46 14.92 0.88
N PRO A 121 10.03 15.44 1.97
CA PRO A 121 11.40 15.10 2.37
C PRO A 121 11.57 13.60 2.68
N TYR A 122 12.80 13.09 2.60
CA TYR A 122 13.09 11.66 2.73
C TYR A 122 12.52 10.96 3.98
N HIS A 123 12.50 11.62 5.14
CA HIS A 123 11.85 11.04 6.32
C HIS A 123 10.34 10.82 6.13
N ARG A 124 9.64 11.74 5.45
CA ARG A 124 8.22 11.58 5.12
C ARG A 124 8.04 10.50 4.07
N PHE A 125 8.89 10.49 3.05
CA PHE A 125 8.89 9.47 2.00
C PHE A 125 9.03 8.07 2.61
N PHE A 126 9.98 7.89 3.54
CA PHE A 126 10.16 6.64 4.27
C PHE A 126 8.95 6.25 5.11
N THR A 127 8.41 7.16 5.91
CA THR A 127 7.23 6.84 6.74
C THR A 127 5.99 6.53 5.93
N ARG A 128 5.91 7.00 4.68
CA ARG A 128 4.78 6.78 3.79
C ARG A 128 4.94 5.52 2.94
N PHE A 129 6.09 5.34 2.29
CA PHE A 129 6.32 4.30 1.30
C PHE A 129 7.23 3.15 1.79
N GLY A 130 7.86 3.30 2.95
CA GLY A 130 8.71 2.27 3.56
C GLY A 130 10.14 2.20 3.02
N PHE A 131 10.56 3.14 2.18
CA PHE A 131 11.93 3.23 1.65
C PHE A 131 12.37 4.68 1.45
N VAL A 132 13.67 4.89 1.27
CA VAL A 132 14.24 6.20 0.90
C VAL A 132 14.82 6.09 -0.52
N PRO A 133 14.36 6.92 -1.47
CA PRO A 133 14.89 6.89 -2.83
C PRO A 133 16.41 7.14 -2.86
N GLY A 134 17.13 6.38 -3.69
CA GLY A 134 18.58 6.52 -3.88
C GLY A 134 19.47 6.01 -2.75
N VAL A 135 18.90 5.54 -1.64
CA VAL A 135 19.63 5.02 -0.48
C VAL A 135 19.65 3.50 -0.53
N MET A 136 20.85 2.93 -0.47
CA MET A 136 21.06 1.46 -0.55
C MET A 136 21.44 0.86 0.80
N GLU A 137 21.82 1.72 1.75
CA GLU A 137 22.18 1.37 3.11
C GLU A 137 20.96 0.81 3.87
N PRO A 138 21.14 -0.24 4.67
CA PRO A 138 20.07 -0.76 5.51
C PRO A 138 19.51 0.33 6.44
N VAL A 139 18.19 0.45 6.47
CA VAL A 139 17.49 1.44 7.31
C VAL A 139 17.88 1.32 8.79
N THR A 140 18.13 0.09 9.26
CA THR A 140 18.58 -0.16 10.63
C THR A 140 19.89 0.57 10.95
N GLU A 141 20.86 0.56 10.04
CA GLU A 141 22.13 1.25 10.21
C GLU A 141 21.93 2.77 10.22
N LEU A 142 21.11 3.28 9.30
CA LEU A 142 20.79 4.72 9.22
C LEU A 142 20.09 5.24 10.48
N LEU A 143 19.26 4.41 11.13
CA LEU A 143 18.59 4.75 12.37
C LEU A 143 19.56 4.72 13.56
N GLU A 144 20.43 3.72 13.63
CA GLU A 144 21.46 3.59 14.68
C GLU A 144 22.44 4.76 14.65
N GLU A 145 22.88 5.16 13.45
CA GLU A 145 23.79 6.29 13.23
C GLU A 145 23.13 7.66 13.37
N LYS A 146 21.81 7.71 13.59
CA LYS A 146 21.01 8.94 13.61
C LYS A 146 21.24 9.79 12.36
N SER A 147 21.14 9.14 11.19
CA SER A 147 21.33 9.78 9.90
C SER A 147 20.50 11.05 9.77
N THR A 148 21.07 12.08 9.14
CA THR A 148 20.39 13.36 8.87
C THR A 148 19.17 13.22 7.97
N ILE A 149 19.02 12.07 7.31
CA ILE A 149 17.83 11.69 6.55
C ILE A 149 16.59 11.68 7.45
N PHE A 150 16.71 11.10 8.65
CA PHE A 150 15.61 10.91 9.60
C PHE A 150 15.65 11.90 10.77
N PHE A 151 16.84 12.34 11.16
CA PHE A 151 17.05 13.19 12.33
C PHE A 151 17.62 14.54 11.89
N ALA A 152 16.73 15.50 11.63
CA ALA A 152 17.14 16.87 11.35
C ALA A 152 18.00 17.42 12.50
N ARG A 153 19.22 17.89 12.19
CA ARG A 153 20.04 18.60 13.17
C ARG A 153 19.33 19.92 13.50
N LYS A 154 18.99 20.14 14.77
CA LYS A 154 18.57 21.49 15.22
C LYS A 154 19.72 22.44 14.87
N GLN A 155 19.45 23.46 14.07
CA GLN A 155 20.36 24.61 13.96
C GLN A 155 20.45 25.24 15.35
N GLU A 156 21.66 25.27 15.92
CA GLU A 156 21.95 26.15 17.05
C GLU A 156 21.86 27.59 16.52
N VAL A 157 20.93 28.36 17.10
CA VAL A 157 20.80 29.82 16.91
C VAL A 157 21.44 30.49 18.11
#